data_AF-A0A4Q3SGP8-F1
#
_entry.id   AF-A0A4Q3SGP8-F1
#
_cell.length_a   1.000
_cell.length_b   1.000
_cell.length_c   1.000
_cell.angle_alpha   90.00
_cell.angle_beta   90.00
_cell.angle_gamma   90.00
#
_symmetry.space_group_name_H-M   'P 1'
#
loop_
_entity.id
_entity.type
_entity.pdbx_description
1 polymer ?
#
loop_
_entity_poly.entity_id
_entity_poly.type
_entity_poly.pdbx_seq_one_letter_code
_entity_poly.pdbx_strand_id
1 'polypeptide(L)'
;MTTLVYDGSFGGWLTAVFEIYEHKFQDASIQPVYNYQNELLHRRQDVVTDEKKSARVWKGLSERVSRAGLKKLYQAFLSEEKNIENVLLQFVRYTFSSKVTVEYDYGNAAVLKVQQMAKTVHREKHRMEAFVRFQLTKDNLFYSIVQPDFNVLPLIRTHFKDRYA
;
A
#
# COMPACT_ATOMS: atom_id res chain seq x y z
N MET A 1 -13.26 11.60 15.30
CA MET A 1 -12.60 10.89 14.20
C MET A 1 -13.17 11.26 12.84
N THR A 2 -12.31 11.64 11.90
CA THR A 2 -12.65 11.78 10.47
C THR A 2 -12.17 10.52 9.73
N THR A 3 -13.06 9.86 8.99
CA THR A 3 -12.72 8.70 8.17
C THR A 3 -12.61 9.13 6.71
N LEU A 4 -11.41 9.05 6.16
CA LEU A 4 -11.13 9.29 4.75
C LEU A 4 -11.36 8.01 3.97
N VAL A 5 -12.30 8.06 3.03
CA VAL A 5 -12.73 6.91 2.22
C VAL A 5 -12.19 7.06 0.80
N TYR A 6 -11.44 6.08 0.31
CA TYR A 6 -10.76 6.14 -0.98
C TYR A 6 -11.06 4.91 -1.87
N ASP A 7 -10.51 4.89 -3.08
CA ASP A 7 -10.76 3.89 -4.13
C ASP A 7 -10.04 2.54 -3.95
N GLY A 8 -9.24 2.35 -2.90
CA GLY A 8 -8.42 1.14 -2.70
C GLY A 8 -7.08 1.15 -3.44
N SER A 9 -6.79 2.18 -4.23
CA SER A 9 -5.50 2.31 -4.92
C SER A 9 -4.41 2.91 -4.02
N PHE A 10 -3.15 2.55 -4.27
CA PHE A 10 -2.04 3.15 -3.52
C PHE A 10 -1.96 4.68 -3.70
N GLY A 11 -2.30 5.17 -4.89
CA GLY A 11 -2.37 6.61 -5.17
C GLY A 11 -3.49 7.31 -4.39
N GLY A 12 -4.66 6.68 -4.27
CA GLY A 12 -5.76 7.18 -3.45
C GLY A 12 -5.40 7.19 -1.97
N TRP A 13 -4.72 6.16 -1.47
CA TRP A 13 -4.20 6.14 -0.10
C TRP A 13 -3.19 7.27 0.16
N LEU A 14 -2.23 7.50 -0.74
CA LEU A 14 -1.30 8.63 -0.62
C LEU A 14 -2.02 9.99 -0.69
N THR A 15 -3.08 10.09 -1.48
CA THR A 15 -3.91 11.30 -1.55
C THR A 15 -4.65 11.53 -0.23
N ALA A 16 -5.18 10.48 0.41
CA ALA A 16 -5.80 10.57 1.73
C ALA A 16 -4.79 11.01 2.79
N VAL A 17 -3.57 10.46 2.76
CA VAL A 17 -2.47 10.93 3.62
C VAL A 17 -2.23 12.42 3.41
N PHE A 18 -2.17 12.89 2.16
CA PHE A 18 -1.99 14.32 1.86
C PHE A 18 -3.09 15.18 2.52
N GLU A 19 -4.36 14.80 2.35
CA GLU A 19 -5.50 15.55 2.90
C GLU A 19 -5.50 15.59 4.43
N ILE A 20 -5.06 14.52 5.09
CA ILE A 20 -4.88 14.50 6.56
C ILE A 20 -3.90 15.60 7.00
N TYR A 21 -2.78 15.76 6.29
CA TYR A 21 -1.80 16.79 6.61
C TYR A 21 -2.28 18.19 6.21
N GLU A 22 -2.93 18.34 5.06
CA GLU A 22 -3.46 19.60 4.55
C GLU A 22 -4.52 20.19 5.49
N HIS A 23 -5.46 19.36 5.94
CA HIS A 23 -6.54 19.77 6.85
C HIS A 23 -6.18 19.63 8.33
N LYS A 24 -4.96 19.17 8.64
CA LYS A 24 -4.44 18.97 10.01
C LYS A 24 -5.34 18.07 10.87
N PHE A 25 -5.89 17.01 10.29
CA PHE A 25 -6.70 16.06 11.04
C PHE A 25 -5.85 15.29 12.05
N GLN A 26 -6.08 15.57 13.34
CA GLN A 26 -5.38 14.89 14.44
C GLN A 26 -5.87 13.44 14.57
N ASP A 27 -7.18 13.27 14.61
CA ASP A 27 -7.87 11.99 14.74
C ASP A 27 -8.50 11.59 13.41
N ALA A 28 -7.71 10.86 12.60
CA ALA A 28 -8.06 10.45 11.25
C ALA A 28 -7.85 8.94 11.06
N SER A 29 -8.77 8.33 10.33
CA SER A 29 -8.66 6.95 9.84
C SER A 29 -8.79 6.95 8.32
N ILE A 30 -8.07 6.06 7.64
CA ILE A 30 -8.21 5.82 6.20
C ILE A 30 -8.82 4.44 6.00
N GLN A 31 -9.81 4.34 5.13
CA GLN A 31 -10.47 3.08 4.77
C GLN A 31 -10.80 3.06 3.28
N PRO A 32 -10.66 1.91 2.60
CA PRO A 32 -11.10 1.79 1.22
C PRO A 32 -12.63 1.67 1.19
N VAL A 33 -13.24 2.13 0.09
CA VAL A 33 -14.70 2.20 -0.06
C VAL A 33 -15.40 0.85 0.19
N TYR A 34 -14.77 -0.26 -0.18
CA TYR A 34 -15.33 -1.61 -0.01
C TYR A 34 -15.28 -2.13 1.43
N ASN A 35 -14.45 -1.55 2.31
CA ASN A 35 -14.38 -1.89 3.73
C ASN A 35 -15.09 -0.87 4.62
N TYR A 36 -15.49 0.28 4.07
CA TYR A 36 -16.08 1.35 4.83
C TYR A 36 -17.47 0.97 5.34
N GLN A 37 -17.68 1.14 6.65
CA GLN A 37 -18.99 1.00 7.28
C GLN A 37 -19.44 2.38 7.77
N ASN A 38 -20.70 2.72 7.49
CA ASN A 38 -21.28 3.97 7.99
C ASN A 38 -21.34 3.92 9.52
N GLU A 39 -20.54 4.75 10.16
CA GLU A 39 -20.55 4.94 11.61
C GLU A 39 -21.26 6.26 11.95
N LEU A 40 -22.32 6.18 12.76
CA LEU A 40 -23.21 7.31 13.13
C LEU A 40 -22.48 8.55 13.68
N LEU A 41 -21.32 8.35 14.31
CA LEU A 41 -20.57 9.41 15.00
C LEU A 41 -19.31 9.86 14.25
N HIS A 42 -18.98 9.24 13.11
CA HIS A 42 -17.76 9.55 12.36
C HIS A 42 -18.06 10.40 11.14
N ARG A 43 -17.23 11.42 10.92
CA ARG A 43 -17.34 12.24 9.71
C ARG A 43 -16.68 11.48 8.56
N ARG A 44 -17.45 11.10 7.57
CA ARG A 44 -16.94 10.59 6.29
C ARG A 44 -16.40 11.74 5.44
N GLN A 45 -15.24 11.54 4.84
CA GLN A 45 -14.70 12.38 3.77
C GLN A 45 -14.27 11.49 2.62
N ASP A 46 -14.89 11.66 1.46
CA ASP A 46 -14.49 10.93 0.25
C ASP A 46 -13.24 11.57 -0.35
N VAL A 47 -12.27 10.71 -0.69
CA VAL A 47 -10.99 11.09 -1.28
C VAL A 47 -10.97 10.66 -2.73
N VAL A 48 -10.84 11.63 -3.61
CA VAL A 48 -10.61 11.40 -5.04
C VAL A 48 -9.12 11.34 -5.28
N THR A 49 -8.64 10.26 -5.91
CA THR A 49 -7.23 10.06 -6.22
C THR A 49 -6.70 11.23 -7.07
N ASP A 50 -5.64 11.88 -6.59
CA ASP A 50 -4.98 13.00 -7.26
C ASP A 50 -3.49 12.69 -7.39
N GLU A 51 -3.01 12.56 -8.63
CA GLU A 51 -1.62 12.20 -8.91
C GLU A 51 -0.61 13.22 -8.38
N LYS A 52 -0.94 14.53 -8.36
CA LYS A 52 -0.05 15.58 -7.86
C LYS A 52 0.07 15.50 -6.34
N LYS A 53 -1.06 15.32 -5.63
CA LYS A 53 -1.07 15.13 -4.17
C LYS A 53 -0.31 13.86 -3.79
N SER A 54 -0.62 12.75 -4.45
CA SER A 54 0.05 11.46 -4.27
C SER A 54 1.55 11.55 -4.48
N ALA A 55 2.00 12.14 -5.60
CA ALA A 55 3.41 12.32 -5.91
C ALA A 55 4.14 13.18 -4.88
N ARG A 56 3.48 14.20 -4.32
CA ARG A 56 4.08 15.05 -3.27
C ARG A 56 4.33 14.29 -1.98
N VAL A 57 3.37 13.46 -1.54
CA VAL A 57 3.56 12.60 -0.36
C VAL A 57 4.67 11.58 -0.61
N TRP A 58 4.64 10.92 -1.78
CA TRP A 58 5.65 9.94 -2.15
C TRP A 58 7.05 10.53 -2.19
N LYS A 59 7.20 11.74 -2.76
CA LYS A 59 8.47 12.47 -2.78
C LYS A 59 8.95 12.77 -1.35
N GLY A 60 8.08 13.31 -0.49
CA GLY A 60 8.43 13.60 0.90
C GLY A 60 8.86 12.35 1.69
N LEU A 61 8.25 11.20 1.42
CA LEU A 61 8.69 9.92 1.99
C LEU A 61 10.06 9.50 1.43
N SER A 62 10.30 9.67 0.14
CA SER A 62 11.57 9.29 -0.49
C SER A 62 12.79 10.09 -0.03
N GLU A 63 12.56 11.29 0.49
CA GLU A 63 13.61 12.12 1.08
C GLU A 63 14.00 11.67 2.50
N ARG A 64 13.16 10.84 3.16
CA ARG A 64 13.34 10.42 4.56
C ARG A 64 13.51 8.93 4.75
N VAL A 65 13.09 8.14 3.77
CA VAL A 65 13.06 6.67 3.80
C VAL A 65 13.86 6.15 2.63
N SER A 66 14.69 5.14 2.87
CA SER A 66 15.45 4.47 1.83
C SER A 66 14.55 3.89 0.74
N ARG A 67 15.09 3.69 -0.46
CA ARG A 67 14.37 3.02 -1.55
C ARG A 67 13.86 1.63 -1.15
N ALA A 68 14.60 0.91 -0.30
CA ALA A 68 14.18 -0.37 0.23
C ALA A 68 13.00 -0.24 1.20
N GLY A 69 13.01 0.78 2.06
CA GLY A 69 11.90 1.09 2.98
C GLY A 69 10.63 1.49 2.23
N LEU A 70 10.73 2.33 1.20
CA LEU A 70 9.59 2.67 0.33
C LEU A 70 9.00 1.44 -0.35
N LYS A 71 9.86 0.53 -0.85
CA LYS A 71 9.41 -0.74 -1.43
C LYS A 71 8.65 -1.57 -0.40
N LYS A 72 9.15 -1.65 0.84
CA LYS A 72 8.47 -2.36 1.93
C LYS A 72 7.14 -1.71 2.29
N LEU A 73 7.06 -0.38 2.33
CA LEU A 73 5.81 0.35 2.55
C LEU A 73 4.76 -0.02 1.49
N TYR A 74 5.15 0.00 0.21
CA TYR A 74 4.27 -0.39 -0.89
C TYR A 74 3.89 -1.87 -0.82
N GLN A 75 4.84 -2.77 -0.52
CA GLN A 75 4.53 -4.20 -0.34
C GLN A 75 3.59 -4.44 0.83
N ALA A 76 3.74 -3.70 1.93
CA ALA A 76 2.84 -3.79 3.06
C ALA A 76 1.42 -3.34 2.68
N PHE A 77 1.27 -2.26 1.90
CA PHE A 77 -0.04 -1.87 1.36
C PHE A 77 -0.72 -2.99 0.56
N LEU A 78 0.05 -3.71 -0.26
CA LEU A 78 -0.45 -4.84 -1.06
C LEU A 78 -0.82 -6.07 -0.24
N SER A 79 -0.63 -6.08 1.08
CA SER A 79 -1.07 -7.20 1.93
C SER A 79 -2.58 -7.28 2.08
N GLU A 80 -3.31 -6.19 1.80
CA GLU A 80 -4.77 -6.09 1.98
C GLU A 80 -5.25 -6.51 3.37
N GLU A 81 -4.35 -6.48 4.37
CA GLU A 81 -4.69 -6.83 5.74
C GLU A 81 -5.66 -5.79 6.30
N LYS A 82 -6.63 -6.26 7.11
CA LYS A 82 -7.54 -5.37 7.81
C LYS A 82 -6.75 -4.28 8.56
N ASN A 83 -7.16 -3.02 8.35
CA ASN A 83 -6.58 -1.84 9.00
C ASN A 83 -5.13 -1.49 8.57
N ILE A 84 -4.62 -2.07 7.47
CA ILE A 84 -3.27 -1.79 7.00
C ILE A 84 -3.05 -0.31 6.69
N GLU A 85 -4.06 0.39 6.15
CA GLU A 85 -3.96 1.81 5.80
C GLU A 85 -3.61 2.70 6.99
N ASN A 86 -4.15 2.38 8.17
CA ASN A 86 -3.92 3.13 9.40
C ASN A 86 -2.56 2.79 10.02
N VAL A 87 -2.10 1.54 9.89
CA VAL A 87 -0.72 1.16 10.23
C VAL A 87 0.27 1.94 9.37
N LEU A 88 0.02 2.01 8.06
CA LEU A 88 0.86 2.77 7.14
C LEU A 88 0.81 4.27 7.45
N LEU A 89 -0.36 4.82 7.80
CA LEU A 89 -0.48 6.22 8.21
C LEU A 89 0.34 6.51 9.47
N GLN A 90 0.34 5.61 10.46
CA GLN A 90 1.19 5.74 11.66
C GLN A 90 2.67 5.69 11.31
N PHE A 91 3.08 4.80 10.41
CA PHE A 91 4.45 4.76 9.90
C PHE A 91 4.84 6.09 9.23
N VAL A 92 3.96 6.65 8.39
CA VAL A 92 4.16 7.95 7.74
C VAL A 92 4.28 9.09 8.76
N ARG A 93 3.38 9.13 9.76
CA ARG A 93 3.42 10.10 10.85
C ARG A 93 4.75 10.03 11.61
N TYR A 94 5.17 8.82 11.98
CA TYR A 94 6.43 8.59 12.68
C TYR A 94 7.65 9.02 11.83
N THR A 95 7.62 8.72 10.53
CA THR A 95 8.65 9.14 9.57
C THR A 95 8.77 10.66 9.48
N PHE A 96 7.64 11.38 9.42
CA PHE A 96 7.66 12.84 9.29
C PHE A 96 7.94 13.56 10.61
N SER A 97 7.62 12.97 11.76
CA SER A 97 7.95 13.55 13.08
C SER A 97 9.41 13.32 13.48
N SER A 98 10.04 12.26 12.99
CA SER A 98 11.40 11.88 13.37
C SER A 98 12.47 12.63 12.57
N LYS A 99 13.57 12.95 13.25
CA LYS A 99 14.78 13.54 12.65
C LYS A 99 15.77 12.50 12.11
N VAL A 100 15.61 11.24 12.54
CA VAL A 100 16.44 10.10 12.16
C VAL A 100 15.61 9.09 11.38
N THR A 101 16.27 8.16 10.69
CA THR A 101 15.57 7.07 10.01
C THR A 101 14.82 6.19 11.02
N VAL A 102 13.58 5.86 10.68
CA VAL A 102 12.69 5.03 11.51
C VAL A 102 12.62 3.58 11.02
N GLU A 103 13.26 3.27 9.89
CA GLU A 103 13.07 2.00 9.16
C GLU A 103 13.46 0.75 9.95
N TYR A 104 14.35 0.92 10.93
CA TYR A 104 14.91 -0.15 11.75
C TYR A 104 14.48 -0.06 13.22
N ASP A 105 13.59 0.87 13.56
CA ASP A 105 13.03 0.94 14.90
C ASP A 105 11.90 -0.10 15.05
N TYR A 106 12.30 -1.36 15.21
CA TYR A 106 11.36 -2.46 15.43
C TYR A 106 10.63 -2.40 16.78
N GLY A 107 11.00 -1.48 17.67
CA GLY A 107 10.24 -1.19 18.89
C GLY A 107 8.96 -0.42 18.59
N ASN A 108 8.90 0.31 17.48
CA ASN A 108 7.69 0.94 17.01
C ASN A 108 6.76 -0.08 16.33
N ALA A 109 5.53 -0.21 16.83
CA ALA A 109 4.56 -1.20 16.35
C ALA A 109 4.22 -1.04 14.86
N ALA A 110 4.11 0.19 14.36
CA ALA A 110 3.81 0.46 12.95
C ALA A 110 4.98 0.05 12.05
N VAL A 111 6.22 0.38 12.45
CA VAL A 111 7.43 -0.05 11.73
C VAL A 111 7.52 -1.57 11.69
N LEU A 112 7.38 -2.24 12.84
CA LEU A 112 7.43 -3.69 12.92
C LEU A 112 6.37 -4.34 12.02
N LYS A 113 5.13 -3.85 12.05
CA LYS A 113 4.02 -4.39 11.27
C LYS A 113 4.25 -4.22 9.75
N VAL A 114 4.73 -3.06 9.31
CA VAL A 114 5.12 -2.82 7.90
C VAL A 114 6.18 -3.82 7.45
N GLN A 115 7.20 -4.06 8.27
CA GLN A 115 8.28 -5.00 7.96
C GLN A 115 7.77 -6.45 7.85
N GLN A 116 6.88 -6.86 8.76
CA GLN A 116 6.25 -8.17 8.73
C GLN A 116 5.39 -8.35 7.47
N MET A 117 4.53 -7.40 7.16
CA MET A 117 3.65 -7.48 5.98
C MET A 117 4.43 -7.48 4.68
N ALA A 118 5.42 -6.60 4.55
CA ALA A 118 6.31 -6.59 3.39
C ALA A 118 7.00 -7.95 3.18
N LYS A 119 7.45 -8.60 4.27
CA LYS A 119 8.09 -9.92 4.19
C LYS A 119 7.12 -11.00 3.72
N THR A 120 5.89 -11.02 4.22
CA THR A 120 4.88 -12.02 3.84
C THR A 120 4.46 -11.84 2.37
N VAL A 121 4.17 -10.62 1.95
CA VAL A 121 3.86 -10.29 0.54
C VAL A 121 5.02 -10.63 -0.39
N HIS A 122 6.26 -10.39 0.04
CA HIS A 122 7.43 -10.74 -0.75
C HIS A 122 7.61 -12.25 -0.96
N ARG A 123 7.33 -13.05 0.06
CA ARG A 123 7.33 -14.52 -0.05
C ARG A 123 6.28 -15.00 -1.03
N GLU A 124 5.08 -14.42 -0.96
CA GLU A 124 4.00 -14.74 -1.89
C GLU A 124 4.35 -14.39 -3.33
N LYS A 125 4.91 -13.21 -3.54
CA LYS A 125 5.42 -12.78 -4.84
C LYS A 125 6.39 -13.80 -5.46
N HIS A 126 7.35 -14.31 -4.68
CA HIS A 126 8.26 -15.36 -5.13
C HIS A 126 7.56 -16.70 -5.40
N ARG A 127 6.61 -17.09 -4.55
CA ARG A 127 5.78 -18.29 -4.76
C ARG A 127 5.07 -18.21 -6.11
N MET A 128 4.43 -17.08 -6.39
CA MET A 128 3.74 -16.85 -7.66
C MET A 128 4.68 -16.89 -8.86
N GLU A 129 5.84 -16.24 -8.80
CA GLU A 129 6.84 -16.32 -9.88
C GLU A 129 7.30 -17.75 -10.15
N ALA A 130 7.47 -18.56 -9.10
CA ALA A 130 7.95 -19.94 -9.21
C ALA A 130 6.89 -20.91 -9.73
N PHE A 131 5.61 -20.72 -9.37
CA PHE A 131 4.56 -21.74 -9.58
C PHE A 131 3.50 -21.39 -10.62
N VAL A 132 3.31 -20.12 -10.99
CA VAL A 132 2.35 -19.76 -12.03
C VAL A 132 2.78 -20.35 -13.37
N ARG A 133 1.82 -20.92 -14.10
CA ARG A 133 2.02 -21.55 -15.41
C ARG A 133 1.05 -20.95 -16.42
N PHE A 134 1.60 -20.47 -17.53
CA PHE A 134 0.81 -19.94 -18.63
C PHE A 134 0.45 -21.05 -19.62
N GLN A 135 -0.75 -20.95 -20.19
CA GLN A 135 -1.26 -21.79 -21.27
C GLN A 135 -1.38 -20.95 -22.54
N LEU A 136 -1.03 -21.53 -23.69
CA LEU A 136 -1.19 -20.89 -25.00
C LEU A 136 -2.57 -21.25 -25.58
N THR A 137 -3.36 -20.23 -25.91
CA THR A 137 -4.65 -20.40 -26.59
C THR A 137 -4.47 -20.59 -28.10
N LYS A 138 -5.55 -21.00 -28.78
CA LYS A 138 -5.59 -21.11 -30.25
C LYS A 138 -5.34 -19.78 -30.96
N ASP A 139 -5.67 -18.67 -30.30
CA ASP A 139 -5.49 -17.31 -30.82
C ASP A 139 -4.11 -16.72 -30.46
N ASN A 140 -3.14 -17.58 -30.08
CA ASN A 140 -1.78 -17.20 -29.67
C ASN A 140 -1.69 -16.26 -28.44
N LEU A 141 -2.71 -16.25 -27.58
CA LEU A 141 -2.68 -15.54 -26.30
C LEU A 141 -2.19 -16.47 -25.18
N PHE A 142 -1.21 -16.01 -24.40
CA PHE A 142 -0.79 -16.65 -23.14
C PHE A 142 -1.70 -16.17 -21.99
N TYR A 143 -2.28 -17.11 -21.23
CA TYR A 143 -3.05 -16.80 -20.03
C TYR A 143 -2.76 -17.76 -18.88
N SER A 144 -3.05 -17.34 -17.65
CA SER A 144 -2.98 -18.18 -16.45
C SER A 144 -4.08 -17.79 -15.48
N ILE A 145 -4.63 -18.76 -14.76
CA ILE A 145 -5.58 -18.53 -13.66
C ILE A 145 -4.79 -18.61 -12.36
N VAL A 146 -4.93 -17.58 -11.53
CA VAL A 146 -4.18 -17.45 -10.28
C VAL A 146 -5.09 -17.01 -9.14
N GLN A 147 -4.78 -17.48 -7.94
CA GLN A 147 -5.44 -17.08 -6.70
C GLN A 147 -4.36 -16.76 -5.67
N PRO A 148 -3.75 -15.56 -5.74
CA PRO A 148 -2.75 -15.16 -4.76
C PRO A 148 -3.41 -14.82 -3.42
N ASP A 149 -2.64 -14.99 -2.33
CA ASP A 149 -3.12 -14.65 -0.97
C ASP A 149 -3.12 -13.12 -0.73
N PHE A 150 -2.40 -12.36 -1.55
CA PHE A 150 -2.26 -10.90 -1.47
C PHE A 150 -2.28 -10.29 -2.88
N ASN A 151 -2.34 -8.96 -2.96
CA ASN A 151 -2.30 -8.24 -4.23
C ASN A 151 -0.88 -8.16 -4.82
N VAL A 152 -0.32 -9.32 -5.19
CA VAL A 152 1.04 -9.42 -5.71
C VAL A 152 1.12 -9.23 -7.23
N LEU A 153 0.00 -9.13 -7.93
CA LEU A 153 -0.06 -8.95 -9.39
C LEU A 153 0.80 -7.76 -9.88
N PRO A 154 0.77 -6.58 -9.23
CA PRO A 154 1.63 -5.46 -9.62
C PRO A 154 3.13 -5.77 -9.52
N LEU A 155 3.52 -6.69 -8.63
CA LEU A 155 4.91 -7.04 -8.36
C LEU A 155 5.46 -8.11 -9.32
N ILE A 156 4.60 -9.00 -9.83
CA ILE A 156 4.99 -10.12 -10.70
C ILE A 156 4.78 -9.81 -12.20
N ARG A 157 4.05 -8.73 -12.52
CA ARG A 157 3.75 -8.34 -13.91
C ARG A 157 5.01 -8.30 -14.80
N THR A 158 6.08 -7.65 -14.33
CA THR A 158 7.31 -7.52 -15.12
C THR A 158 7.96 -8.88 -15.37
N HIS A 159 8.03 -9.74 -14.35
CA HIS A 159 8.61 -11.08 -14.47
C HIS A 159 7.94 -11.92 -15.57
N PHE A 160 6.60 -11.91 -15.62
CA PHE A 160 5.87 -12.67 -16.62
C PHE A 160 5.82 -12.00 -17.98
N LYS A 161 5.76 -10.65 -18.03
CA LYS A 161 5.87 -9.91 -19.28
C LYS A 161 7.19 -10.26 -19.98
N ASP A 162 8.32 -10.22 -19.30
CA ASP A 162 9.63 -10.44 -19.93
C ASP A 162 9.82 -11.89 -20.43
N ARG A 163 9.02 -12.85 -19.92
CA ARG A 163 9.10 -14.27 -20.29
C ARG A 163 8.13 -14.67 -21.40
N TYR A 164 7.02 -13.98 -21.54
CA TYR A 164 5.91 -14.34 -22.44
C TYR A 164 5.55 -13.22 -23.43
N ALA A 165 6.29 -12.11 -23.45
CA ALA A 165 6.22 -11.05 -24.47
C ALA A 165 6.98 -11.41 -25.75
#